data_AF-A0A2G9H4U5-F1
#
_entry.id   AF-A0A2G9H4U5-F1
#
_cell.length_a   1.000
_cell.length_b   1.000
_cell.length_c   1.000
_cell.angle_alpha   90.00
_cell.angle_beta   90.00
_cell.angle_gamma   90.00
#
_symmetry.space_group_name_H-M   'P 1'
#
loop_
_entity.id
_entity.type
_entity.pdbx_description
1 polymer ?
#
loop_
_entity_poly.entity_id
_entity_poly.type
_entity_poly.pdbx_seq_one_letter_code
_entity_poly.pdbx_strand_id
1 'polypeptide(L)'
;MRGARILLLSLMCLAVSVQSYGGRGFDPFGELTKVQRTKRSADHRSDVPVKYVPVYIENQKGLKEADKILSLPGQPEVSFSQYSGYITVDPNAGRALFYYFAESEDPSTKPLVLWLNGG
;
A
#
# COMPACT_ATOMS: atom_id res chain seq x y z
N MET A 1 -27.16 -38.23 18.96
CA MET A 1 -25.74 -37.88 19.21
C MET A 1 -24.91 -37.55 17.97
N ARG A 2 -25.29 -37.95 16.74
CA ARG A 2 -24.49 -37.70 15.52
C ARG A 2 -24.63 -36.26 14.96
N GLY A 3 -25.83 -35.68 14.99
CA GLY A 3 -26.07 -34.31 14.49
C GLY A 3 -25.35 -33.20 15.28
N ALA A 4 -25.19 -33.38 16.60
CA ALA A 4 -24.46 -32.43 17.45
C ALA A 4 -22.97 -32.32 17.08
N ARG A 5 -22.36 -33.42 16.61
CA ARG A 5 -20.95 -33.43 16.18
C ARG A 5 -20.73 -32.66 14.88
N ILE A 6 -21.71 -32.70 13.97
CA ILE A 6 -21.65 -31.96 12.69
C ILE A 6 -21.80 -30.46 12.95
N LEU A 7 -22.73 -30.06 13.82
CA LEU A 7 -22.89 -28.67 14.25
C LEU A 7 -21.62 -28.13 14.93
N LEU A 8 -21.00 -28.91 15.81
CA LEU A 8 -19.73 -28.54 16.45
C LEU A 8 -18.60 -28.36 15.44
N LEU A 9 -18.46 -29.26 14.46
CA LEU A 9 -17.45 -29.14 13.41
C LEU A 9 -17.67 -27.90 12.53
N SER A 10 -18.93 -27.60 12.17
CA SER A 10 -19.28 -26.41 11.40
C SER A 10 -18.98 -25.11 12.18
N LEU A 11 -19.30 -25.05 13.47
CA LEU A 11 -18.97 -23.89 14.31
C LEU A 11 -17.46 -23.67 14.43
N MET A 12 -16.69 -24.76 14.58
CA MET A 12 -15.23 -24.67 14.66
C MET A 12 -14.62 -24.18 13.35
N CYS A 13 -15.13 -24.62 12.18
CA CYS A 13 -14.68 -24.09 10.89
C CYS A 13 -14.94 -22.58 10.76
N LEU A 14 -16.12 -22.11 11.17
CA LEU A 14 -16.46 -20.68 11.12
C LEU A 14 -15.55 -19.84 12.05
N ALA A 15 -15.25 -20.34 13.26
CA ALA A 15 -14.37 -19.64 14.20
C ALA A 15 -12.93 -19.48 13.68
N VAL A 16 -12.39 -20.50 13.00
CA VAL A 16 -11.05 -20.45 12.40
C VAL A 16 -11.01 -19.48 11.21
N SER A 17 -12.07 -19.42 10.39
CA SER A 17 -12.18 -18.42 9.33
C SER A 17 -12.19 -17.00 9.89
N VAL A 18 -12.88 -16.74 11.01
CA VAL A 18 -12.93 -15.42 11.66
C VAL A 18 -11.56 -15.01 12.23
N GLN A 19 -10.81 -15.95 12.82
CA GLN A 19 -9.45 -15.69 13.31
C GLN A 19 -8.43 -15.49 12.19
N SER A 20 -8.67 -16.06 11.00
CA SER A 20 -7.79 -15.89 9.83
C SER A 20 -7.95 -14.51 9.16
N TYR A 21 -9.09 -13.84 9.35
CA TYR A 21 -9.26 -12.42 9.02
C TYR A 21 -8.71 -11.48 10.12
N GLY A 22 -8.44 -11.99 11.33
CA GLY A 22 -7.80 -11.28 12.43
C GLY A 22 -6.27 -11.24 12.33
N GLY A 23 -5.73 -11.23 11.11
CA GLY A 23 -4.29 -11.15 10.86
C GLY A 23 -3.73 -9.84 11.40
N ARG A 24 -2.85 -9.98 12.41
CA ARG A 24 -1.83 -9.02 12.88
C ARG A 24 -1.93 -7.64 12.23
N GLY A 25 -2.44 -6.69 13.01
CA GLY A 25 -2.47 -5.27 12.67
C GLY A 25 -1.10 -4.76 12.25
N PHE A 26 -0.85 -4.79 10.94
CA PHE A 26 0.13 -3.95 10.29
C PHE A 26 -0.66 -2.71 9.90
N ASP A 27 -0.66 -1.72 10.78
CA ASP A 27 -1.23 -0.41 10.52
C ASP A 27 -0.08 0.51 10.06
N PRO A 28 0.18 0.61 8.74
CA PRO A 28 1.24 1.47 8.22
C PRO A 28 1.01 2.95 8.59
N PHE A 29 -0.25 3.37 8.79
CA PHE A 29 -0.57 4.73 9.20
C PHE A 29 -0.28 4.97 10.69
N GLY A 30 -0.57 3.98 11.55
CA GLY A 30 -0.28 4.04 12.99
C GLY A 30 1.20 4.25 13.31
N GLU A 31 2.11 3.62 12.56
CA GLU A 31 3.56 3.78 12.74
C GLU A 31 4.08 5.15 12.29
N LEU A 32 3.52 5.73 11.22
CA LEU A 32 3.90 7.06 10.72
C LEU A 32 3.63 8.17 11.73
N THR A 33 2.53 8.08 12.48
CA THR A 33 2.17 9.08 13.51
C THR A 33 3.15 9.10 14.68
N LYS A 34 3.73 7.95 15.08
CA LYS A 34 4.72 7.85 16.17
C LYS A 34 6.06 8.47 15.78
N VAL A 35 6.48 8.30 14.52
CA VAL A 35 7.71 8.87 13.99
C VAL A 35 7.65 10.40 13.96
N GLN A 36 6.49 10.97 13.58
CA GLN A 36 6.29 12.43 13.56
C GLN A 36 6.23 13.05 14.97
N ARG A 37 5.64 12.36 15.96
CA ARG A 37 5.56 12.87 17.34
C ARG A 37 6.94 12.96 18.00
N THR A 38 7.85 12.05 17.66
CA THR A 38 9.23 12.05 18.18
C THR A 38 10.08 13.14 17.50
N LYS A 39 9.84 13.44 16.22
CA LYS A 39 10.56 14.49 15.47
C LYS A 39 10.19 15.93 15.85
N ARG A 40 8.98 16.19 16.37
CA ARG A 40 8.57 17.56 16.76
C ARG A 40 9.28 18.08 18.02
N SER A 41 10.02 17.24 18.74
CA SER A 41 10.72 17.66 19.98
C SER A 41 12.17 18.10 19.75
N ALA A 42 12.72 17.94 18.55
CA ALA A 42 14.11 18.29 18.24
C ALA A 42 14.17 19.26 17.05
N ASP A 43 14.13 20.53 17.43
CA ASP A 43 15.01 21.58 16.91
C ASP A 43 14.73 22.27 15.56
N HIS A 44 14.91 23.57 15.66
CA HIS A 44 15.25 24.60 14.68
C HIS A 44 14.23 25.15 13.70
N ARG A 45 13.72 26.32 14.10
CA ARG A 45 13.22 27.43 13.28
C ARG A 45 14.20 27.72 12.15
N SER A 46 13.76 27.52 10.91
CA SER A 46 14.37 28.09 9.72
C SER A 46 13.31 28.90 8.99
N ASP A 47 13.34 30.21 9.21
CA ASP A 47 12.64 31.22 8.43
C ASP A 47 13.20 31.20 6.99
N VAL A 48 12.54 30.46 6.09
CA VAL A 48 12.79 30.47 4.65
C VAL A 48 11.47 30.84 3.97
N PRO A 49 11.45 31.79 3.01
CA PRO A 49 10.21 32.12 2.30
C PRO A 49 9.74 30.90 1.53
N VAL A 50 8.67 30.27 2.01
CA VAL A 50 8.05 29.10 1.39
C VAL A 50 7.47 29.55 0.04
N LYS A 51 8.23 29.35 -1.04
CA LYS A 51 7.64 29.21 -2.37
C LYS A 51 6.64 28.05 -2.26
N TYR A 52 5.36 28.33 -2.44
CA TYR A 52 4.31 27.31 -2.51
C TYR A 52 4.74 26.22 -3.49
N VAL A 53 5.07 25.04 -2.97
CA VAL A 53 5.19 23.82 -3.77
C VAL A 53 3.93 23.02 -3.44
N PRO A 54 2.89 23.03 -4.29
CA PRO A 54 1.59 22.40 -3.98
C PRO A 54 1.62 20.86 -4.06
N VAL A 55 2.81 20.25 -4.10
CA VAL A 55 2.99 18.81 -4.30
C VAL A 55 3.70 18.26 -3.09
N TYR A 56 2.99 17.41 -2.34
CA TYR A 56 3.59 16.58 -1.31
C TYR A 56 4.44 15.51 -1.98
N ILE A 57 5.75 15.50 -1.71
CA ILE A 57 6.69 14.50 -2.19
C ILE A 57 7.15 13.69 -0.99
N GLU A 58 6.57 12.52 -0.81
CA GLU A 58 7.00 11.56 0.20
C GLU A 58 8.27 10.83 -0.25
N ASN A 59 9.12 10.46 0.70
CA ASN A 59 10.28 9.63 0.41
C ASN A 59 9.85 8.23 -0.06
N GLN A 60 10.01 7.94 -1.34
CA GLN A 60 9.57 6.69 -1.97
C GLN A 60 10.60 5.54 -1.89
N LYS A 61 11.72 5.72 -1.19
CA LYS A 61 12.80 4.72 -1.17
C LYS A 61 12.31 3.38 -0.62
N GLY A 62 12.40 2.32 -1.42
CA GLY A 62 12.03 0.96 -1.02
C GLY A 62 10.55 0.61 -1.17
N LEU A 63 9.68 1.59 -1.46
CA LEU A 63 8.24 1.35 -1.60
C LEU A 63 7.92 0.59 -2.89
N LYS A 64 8.66 0.87 -3.98
CA LYS A 64 8.49 0.16 -5.26
C LYS A 64 8.70 -1.34 -5.08
N GLU A 65 9.74 -1.75 -4.37
CA GLU A 65 10.05 -3.16 -4.16
C GLU A 65 8.98 -3.86 -3.32
N ALA A 66 8.39 -3.15 -2.35
CA ALA A 66 7.28 -3.65 -1.54
C ALA A 66 5.98 -3.79 -2.34
N ASP A 67 5.78 -2.94 -3.35
CA ASP A 67 4.61 -2.92 -4.22
C ASP A 67 4.69 -3.95 -5.37
N LYS A 68 5.78 -4.73 -5.45
CA LYS A 68 5.99 -5.69 -6.55
C LYS A 68 4.95 -6.81 -6.51
N ILE A 69 4.22 -6.95 -7.61
CA ILE A 69 3.27 -8.05 -7.81
C ILE A 69 4.02 -9.26 -8.35
N LEU A 70 4.01 -10.36 -7.60
CA LEU A 70 4.64 -11.62 -8.01
C LEU A 70 3.78 -12.42 -9.01
N SER A 71 2.47 -12.39 -8.85
CA SER A 71 1.51 -13.07 -9.71
C SER A 71 0.10 -12.51 -9.50
N LEU A 72 -0.71 -12.43 -10.54
CA LEU A 72 -2.13 -12.12 -10.43
C LEU A 72 -2.99 -13.37 -10.66
N PRO A 73 -4.14 -13.52 -9.96
CA PRO A 73 -5.07 -14.61 -10.21
C PRO A 73 -5.53 -14.65 -11.68
N GLY A 74 -5.37 -15.78 -12.34
CA GLY A 74 -5.79 -15.97 -13.73
C GLY A 74 -4.91 -15.29 -14.79
N GLN A 75 -3.83 -14.62 -14.39
CA GLN A 75 -2.86 -14.07 -15.32
C GLN A 75 -1.98 -15.19 -15.87
N PRO A 76 -1.79 -15.29 -17.20
CA PRO A 76 -0.78 -16.17 -17.77
C PRO A 76 0.63 -15.72 -17.36
N GLU A 77 1.63 -16.55 -17.62
CA GLU A 77 3.02 -16.16 -17.37
C GLU A 77 3.38 -14.91 -18.18
N VAL A 78 4.00 -13.93 -17.51
CA VAL A 78 4.45 -12.68 -18.12
C VAL A 78 5.93 -12.45 -17.82
N SER A 79 6.62 -11.88 -18.80
CA SER A 79 8.06 -11.57 -18.81
C SER A 79 8.39 -10.21 -18.17
N PHE A 80 7.39 -9.35 -17.96
CA PHE A 80 7.57 -8.01 -17.41
C PHE A 80 7.29 -7.93 -15.90
N SER A 81 7.91 -6.97 -15.23
CA SER A 81 7.60 -6.67 -13.83
C SER A 81 6.37 -5.76 -13.72
N GLN A 82 5.55 -6.01 -12.70
CA GLN A 82 4.35 -5.24 -12.41
C GLN A 82 4.31 -4.88 -10.93
N TYR A 83 3.74 -3.72 -10.63
CA TYR A 83 3.73 -3.12 -9.30
C TYR A 83 2.36 -2.48 -9.05
N SER A 84 1.88 -2.52 -7.82
CA SER A 84 0.67 -1.78 -7.42
C SER A 84 0.74 -1.36 -5.98
N GLY A 85 0.25 -0.17 -5.69
CA GLY A 85 0.26 0.37 -4.34
C GLY A 85 -0.49 1.69 -4.25
N TYR A 86 -0.21 2.42 -3.18
CA TYR A 86 -0.79 3.72 -2.91
C TYR A 86 0.28 4.79 -2.79
N ILE A 87 0.05 5.93 -3.42
CA ILE A 87 0.90 7.12 -3.31
C ILE A 87 0.11 8.17 -2.53
N THR A 88 0.60 8.55 -1.36
CA THR A 88 0.03 9.64 -0.56
C THR A 88 0.19 10.96 -1.30
N VAL A 89 -0.91 11.69 -1.50
CA VAL A 89 -0.93 12.99 -2.21
C VAL A 89 -1.29 14.15 -1.29
N ASP A 90 -1.98 13.89 -0.18
CA ASP A 90 -2.24 14.87 0.87
C ASP A 90 -2.30 14.16 2.22
N PRO A 91 -1.21 14.18 3.01
CA PRO A 91 -1.17 13.51 4.31
C PRO A 91 -2.09 14.18 5.34
N ASN A 92 -2.38 15.49 5.22
CA ASN A 92 -3.22 16.20 6.17
C ASN A 92 -4.69 15.82 6.01
N ALA A 93 -5.11 15.61 4.76
CA ALA A 93 -6.45 15.13 4.43
C ALA A 93 -6.55 13.60 4.34
N GLY A 94 -5.45 12.87 4.56
CA GLY A 94 -5.40 11.42 4.43
C GLY A 94 -5.69 10.90 3.01
N ARG A 95 -5.40 11.68 1.96
CA ARG A 95 -5.66 11.28 0.57
C ARG A 95 -4.45 10.54 -0.01
N ALA A 96 -4.72 9.39 -0.62
CA ALA A 96 -3.77 8.61 -1.39
C ALA A 96 -4.41 8.12 -2.69
N LEU A 97 -3.61 8.03 -3.76
CA LEU A 97 -4.02 7.51 -5.05
C LEU A 97 -3.51 6.08 -5.21
N PHE A 98 -4.40 5.18 -5.62
CA PHE A 98 -4.01 3.84 -6.06
C PHE A 98 -3.35 3.92 -7.44
N TYR A 99 -2.32 3.10 -7.66
CA TYR A 99 -1.71 2.92 -8.97
C TYR A 99 -1.49 1.44 -9.31
N TYR A 100 -1.47 1.16 -10.60
CA TYR A 100 -0.99 -0.10 -11.17
C TYR A 100 0.00 0.24 -12.29
N PHE A 101 1.22 -0.29 -12.20
CA PHE A 101 2.31 -0.03 -13.12
C PHE A 101 2.84 -1.34 -13.70
N ALA A 102 2.73 -1.50 -15.01
CA ALA A 102 3.37 -2.58 -15.75
C ALA A 102 4.60 -2.01 -16.49
N GLU A 103 5.77 -2.56 -16.20
CA GLU A 103 6.99 -2.22 -16.94
C GLU A 103 6.93 -2.77 -18.37
N SER A 104 7.70 -2.17 -19.27
CA SER A 104 8.02 -2.81 -20.54
C SER A 104 8.98 -3.98 -20.32
N GLU A 105 9.03 -4.92 -21.26
CA GLU A 105 10.03 -5.99 -21.26
C GLU A 105 11.48 -5.44 -21.32
N ASP A 106 11.69 -4.27 -21.96
CA ASP A 106 12.98 -3.56 -22.03
C ASP A 106 12.94 -2.20 -21.30
N PRO A 107 12.76 -2.17 -19.97
CA PRO A 107 12.34 -0.97 -19.25
C PRO A 107 13.34 0.20 -19.31
N SER A 108 14.64 -0.08 -19.50
CA SER A 108 15.69 0.95 -19.52
C SER A 108 15.67 1.84 -20.76
N THR A 109 15.00 1.43 -21.83
CA THR A 109 15.00 2.15 -23.14
C THR A 109 13.62 2.68 -23.53
N LYS A 110 12.58 2.34 -22.77
CA LYS A 110 11.19 2.61 -23.13
C LYS A 110 10.65 3.78 -22.30
N PRO A 111 9.77 4.60 -22.87
CA PRO A 111 9.22 5.75 -22.16
C PRO A 111 8.24 5.32 -21.07
N LEU A 112 8.06 6.20 -20.08
CA LEU A 112 6.96 6.09 -19.12
C LEU A 112 5.69 6.69 -19.74
N VAL A 113 4.58 5.93 -19.69
CA VAL A 113 3.26 6.40 -20.12
C VAL A 113 2.31 6.39 -18.93
N LEU A 114 1.72 7.54 -18.62
CA LEU A 114 0.68 7.66 -17.60
C LEU A 114 -0.70 7.59 -18.28
N TRP A 115 -1.51 6.61 -17.90
CA TRP A 115 -2.88 6.46 -18.37
C TRP A 115 -3.87 6.92 -17.30
N LEU A 116 -4.73 7.89 -17.63
CA LEU A 116 -5.78 8.40 -16.74
C LEU A 116 -7.13 8.19 -17.43
N ASN A 117 -7.99 7.41 -16.79
CA ASN A 117 -9.39 7.31 -17.22
C ASN A 117 -10.15 8.57 -16.79
N GLY A 118 -11.09 8.99 -17.64
CA GLY A 118 -12.07 10.01 -17.30
C GLY A 118 -13.37 9.40 -16.79
N GLY A 119 -14.41 10.23 -16.79
CA GLY A 119 -15.78 9.95 -16.37
C GLY A 119 -16.56 11.24 -16.31
#